data_AF-A0A7V9EE22-F1
#
_entry.id   AF-A0A7V9EE22-F1
#
_cell.length_a   1.000
_cell.length_b   1.000
_cell.length_c   1.000
_cell.angle_alpha   90.00
_cell.angle_beta   90.00
_cell.angle_gamma   90.00
#
_symmetry.space_group_name_H-M   'P 1'
#
loop_
_entity.id
_entity.type
_entity.pdbx_description
1 polymer ?
#
loop_
_entity_poly.entity_id
_entity_poly.type
_entity_poly.pdbx_seq_one_letter_code
_entity_poly.pdbx_strand_id
1 'polypeptide(L)'
;MRRFAAGLIVGAVALLVLAQLLLPAYLEERVAGRLTEDGGSAEVSLSAFPAVRLLAGDGDRFEVRGRGLRFVPGRGEQVLGHLDGFDEVSLEVDDLSAGPVEASRFTLDRSRASEPYRVSMEGSISPREAIKLIGSEAGGALGGIAGDLAGDALPGGGNIELPLTLDAELASRGGRAEVVRTDATVAGLPAGPIAELVVSAVVADL
;
A
#
# COMPACT_ATOMS: atom_id res chain seq x y z
N MET A 1 -31.20 -44.46 -4.70
CA MET A 1 -31.09 -43.06 -4.23
C MET A 1 -29.91 -42.84 -3.28
N ARG A 2 -29.74 -43.58 -2.16
CA ARG A 2 -28.62 -43.40 -1.21
C ARG A 2 -27.20 -43.47 -1.83
N ARG A 3 -26.97 -44.35 -2.80
CA ARG A 3 -25.67 -44.49 -3.50
C ARG A 3 -25.34 -43.30 -4.42
N PHE A 4 -26.35 -42.71 -5.06
CA PHE A 4 -26.17 -41.50 -5.89
C PHE A 4 -25.92 -40.27 -5.03
N ALA A 5 -26.65 -40.13 -3.91
CA ALA A 5 -26.41 -39.07 -2.95
C ALA A 5 -25.00 -39.15 -2.34
N ALA A 6 -24.53 -40.35 -2.00
CA ALA A 6 -23.16 -40.57 -1.50
C ALA A 6 -22.09 -40.21 -2.56
N GLY A 7 -22.29 -40.61 -3.82
CA GLY A 7 -21.37 -40.26 -4.91
C GLY A 7 -21.28 -38.75 -5.16
N LEU A 8 -22.41 -38.05 -5.08
CA LEU A 8 -22.47 -36.59 -5.25
C LEU A 8 -21.74 -35.86 -4.12
N ILE A 9 -21.92 -36.30 -2.87
CA ILE A 9 -21.21 -35.74 -1.71
C ILE A 9 -19.70 -35.95 -1.85
N VAL A 10 -19.26 -37.16 -2.19
CA VAL A 10 -17.83 -37.45 -2.37
C VAL A 10 -17.24 -36.61 -3.50
N GLY A 11 -17.94 -36.49 -4.62
CA GLY A 11 -17.51 -35.63 -5.74
C GLY A 11 -17.41 -34.16 -5.34
N ALA A 12 -18.38 -33.64 -4.60
CA ALA A 12 -18.37 -32.25 -4.13
C ALA A 12 -17.21 -31.99 -3.15
N VAL A 13 -16.97 -32.90 -2.19
CA VAL A 13 -15.84 -32.80 -1.26
C VAL A 13 -14.50 -32.86 -2.00
N ALA A 14 -14.34 -33.76 -2.95
CA ALA A 14 -13.13 -33.85 -3.76
C ALA A 14 -12.87 -32.54 -4.53
N LEU A 15 -13.92 -31.92 -5.09
CA LEU A 15 -13.82 -30.66 -5.81
C LEU A 15 -13.43 -29.51 -4.87
N LEU A 16 -13.99 -29.46 -3.66
CA LEU A 16 -13.60 -28.48 -2.64
C LEU A 16 -12.14 -28.64 -2.20
N VAL A 17 -11.66 -29.86 -2.03
CA VAL A 17 -10.25 -30.13 -1.71
C VAL A 17 -9.33 -29.66 -2.84
N LEU A 18 -9.70 -29.91 -4.10
CA LEU A 18 -8.94 -29.41 -5.25
C LEU A 18 -8.94 -27.89 -5.32
N ALA A 19 -10.08 -27.25 -5.09
CA ALA A 19 -10.17 -25.79 -5.01
C ALA A 19 -9.30 -25.23 -3.88
N GLN A 20 -9.27 -25.88 -2.72
CA GLN A 20 -8.45 -25.47 -1.58
C GLN A 20 -6.95 -25.46 -1.90
N LEU A 21 -6.49 -26.34 -2.80
CA LEU A 21 -5.08 -26.45 -3.16
C LEU A 21 -4.70 -25.57 -4.35
N LEU A 22 -5.55 -25.52 -5.38
CA LEU A 22 -5.21 -24.87 -6.65
C LEU A 22 -5.53 -23.38 -6.68
N LEU A 23 -6.58 -22.96 -5.96
CA LEU A 23 -7.06 -21.60 -6.04
C LEU A 23 -6.09 -20.56 -5.44
N PRO A 24 -5.51 -20.79 -4.24
CA PRO A 24 -4.52 -19.86 -3.68
C PRO A 24 -3.32 -19.68 -4.63
N ALA A 25 -2.71 -20.78 -5.05
CA ALA A 25 -1.54 -20.75 -5.94
C ALA A 25 -1.81 -20.03 -7.27
N TYR A 26 -2.99 -20.22 -7.86
CA TYR A 26 -3.36 -19.53 -9.09
C TYR A 26 -3.52 -18.01 -8.89
N LEU A 27 -4.14 -17.61 -7.78
CA LEU A 27 -4.37 -16.20 -7.48
C LEU A 27 -3.08 -15.49 -7.06
N GLU A 28 -2.19 -16.14 -6.33
CA GLU A 28 -0.87 -15.64 -5.95
C GLU A 28 -0.07 -15.23 -7.19
N GLU A 29 0.07 -16.13 -8.18
CA GLU A 29 0.76 -15.85 -9.44
C GLU A 29 0.10 -14.70 -10.20
N ARG A 30 -1.24 -14.66 -10.20
CA ARG A 30 -2.00 -13.63 -10.91
C ARG A 30 -1.79 -12.24 -10.29
N VAL A 31 -1.73 -12.14 -8.96
CA VAL A 31 -1.48 -10.89 -8.25
C VAL A 31 -0.02 -10.48 -8.38
N ALA A 32 0.92 -11.41 -8.19
CA ALA A 32 2.35 -11.16 -8.37
C ALA A 32 2.64 -10.59 -9.77
N GLY A 33 2.09 -11.22 -10.82
CA GLY A 33 2.27 -10.76 -12.20
C GLY A 33 1.75 -9.34 -12.46
N ARG A 34 0.67 -8.91 -11.78
CA ARG A 34 0.18 -7.52 -11.87
C ARG A 34 1.08 -6.54 -11.13
N LEU A 35 1.55 -6.91 -9.94
CA LEU A 35 2.47 -6.07 -9.15
C LEU A 35 3.80 -5.85 -9.87
N THR A 36 4.23 -6.81 -10.68
CA THR A 36 5.49 -6.74 -11.44
C THR A 36 5.32 -6.26 -12.89
N GLU A 37 4.11 -5.88 -13.31
CA GLU A 37 3.85 -5.49 -14.71
C GLU A 37 4.72 -4.30 -15.16
N ASP A 38 4.97 -3.37 -14.24
CA ASP A 38 5.81 -2.18 -14.44
C ASP A 38 7.28 -2.39 -14.01
N GLY A 39 7.62 -3.61 -13.58
CA GLY A 39 8.96 -4.06 -13.21
C GLY A 39 9.11 -4.52 -11.75
N GLY A 40 10.30 -5.03 -11.44
CA GLY A 40 10.63 -5.57 -10.13
C GLY A 40 10.27 -7.05 -9.98
N SER A 41 10.21 -7.51 -8.72
CA SER A 41 9.81 -8.87 -8.36
C SER A 41 8.89 -8.83 -7.15
N ALA A 42 7.84 -9.64 -7.15
CA ALA A 42 6.93 -9.80 -6.02
C ALA A 42 6.66 -11.28 -5.78
N GLU A 43 6.70 -11.67 -4.51
CA GLU A 43 6.19 -12.93 -4.01
C GLU A 43 4.90 -12.63 -3.24
N VAL A 44 3.83 -13.34 -3.55
CA VAL A 44 2.52 -13.14 -2.95
C VAL A 44 2.08 -14.45 -2.32
N SER A 45 1.59 -14.39 -1.09
CA SER A 45 0.96 -15.52 -0.43
C SER A 45 -0.45 -15.17 0.02
N LEU A 46 -1.40 -16.03 -0.32
CA LEU A 46 -2.82 -15.88 -0.03
C LEU A 46 -3.32 -17.10 0.72
N SER A 47 -4.10 -16.89 1.78
CA SER A 47 -4.78 -17.99 2.45
C SER A 47 -6.22 -17.64 2.76
N ALA A 48 -7.10 -18.62 2.61
CA ALA A 48 -8.49 -18.55 3.07
C ALA A 48 -9.06 -19.94 3.33
N PHE A 49 -9.89 -20.05 4.35
CA PHE A 49 -10.71 -21.22 4.60
C PHE A 49 -12.18 -20.83 4.73
N PRO A 50 -13.06 -21.31 3.82
CA PRO A 50 -12.75 -22.06 2.59
C PRO A 50 -12.08 -21.20 1.51
N ALA A 51 -11.21 -21.78 0.67
CA ALA A 51 -10.45 -21.05 -0.35
C ALA A 51 -11.32 -20.32 -1.39
N VAL A 52 -12.55 -20.80 -1.61
CA VAL A 52 -13.49 -20.13 -2.53
C VAL A 52 -13.82 -18.69 -2.10
N ARG A 53 -13.58 -18.32 -0.82
CA ARG A 53 -13.69 -16.94 -0.33
C ARG A 53 -12.74 -15.99 -1.08
N LEU A 54 -11.57 -16.47 -1.51
CA LEU A 54 -10.61 -15.65 -2.27
C LEU A 54 -11.19 -15.18 -3.61
N LEU A 55 -12.14 -15.92 -4.20
CA LEU A 55 -12.85 -15.48 -5.41
C LEU A 55 -13.77 -14.28 -5.17
N ALA A 56 -14.22 -14.08 -3.93
CA ALA A 56 -15.00 -12.93 -3.52
C ALA A 56 -14.13 -11.77 -3.02
N GLY A 57 -12.81 -11.94 -2.97
CA GLY A 57 -11.88 -10.97 -2.39
C GLY A 57 -11.67 -11.11 -0.88
N ASP A 58 -12.21 -12.17 -0.26
CA ASP A 58 -12.10 -12.41 1.18
C ASP A 58 -11.08 -13.51 1.51
N GLY A 59 -10.34 -13.35 2.59
CA GLY A 59 -9.40 -14.36 3.05
C GLY A 59 -8.97 -14.22 4.51
N ASP A 60 -8.13 -15.15 4.96
CA ASP A 60 -7.60 -15.15 6.31
C ASP A 60 -6.24 -14.41 6.35
N ARG A 61 -5.44 -14.50 5.27
CA ARG A 61 -4.15 -13.79 5.16
C ARG A 61 -3.83 -13.35 3.74
N PHE A 62 -3.31 -12.13 3.62
CA PHE A 62 -2.71 -11.56 2.43
C PHE A 62 -1.28 -11.09 2.74
N GLU A 63 -0.29 -11.66 2.07
CA GLU A 63 1.11 -11.36 2.31
C GLU A 63 1.82 -11.06 0.99
N VAL A 64 2.59 -9.97 0.93
CA VAL A 64 3.37 -9.56 -0.24
C VAL A 64 4.78 -9.22 0.18
N ARG A 65 5.76 -9.80 -0.52
CA ARG A 65 7.16 -9.41 -0.44
C ARG A 65 7.64 -8.95 -1.81
N GLY A 66 7.93 -7.67 -1.94
CA GLY A 66 8.32 -7.02 -3.19
C GLY A 66 9.75 -6.48 -3.15
N ARG A 67 10.35 -6.37 -4.33
CA ARG A 67 11.59 -5.60 -4.53
C ARG A 67 11.57 -4.88 -5.87
N GLY A 68 12.00 -3.62 -5.88
CA GLY A 68 12.18 -2.86 -7.13
C GLY A 68 10.87 -2.58 -7.85
N LEU A 69 9.75 -2.53 -7.12
CA LEU A 69 8.43 -2.36 -7.69
C LEU A 69 8.23 -0.92 -8.16
N ARG A 70 7.57 -0.75 -9.31
CA ARG A 70 7.19 0.57 -9.82
C ARG A 70 5.69 0.73 -9.79
N PHE A 71 5.23 1.72 -9.04
CA PHE A 71 3.83 2.12 -8.99
C PHE A 71 3.64 3.44 -9.70
N VAL A 72 2.58 3.52 -10.49
CA VAL A 72 2.14 4.75 -11.15
C VAL A 72 0.93 5.29 -10.38
N PRO A 73 1.06 6.41 -9.63
CA PRO A 73 -0.04 7.04 -8.89
C PRO A 73 -1.19 7.46 -9.82
N GLY A 74 -2.42 7.58 -9.30
CA GLY A 74 -3.59 8.02 -10.06
C GLY A 74 -4.40 6.93 -10.79
N ARG A 75 -4.19 5.65 -10.44
CA ARG A 75 -5.03 4.54 -10.96
C ARG A 75 -6.38 4.40 -10.23
N GLY A 76 -6.64 5.18 -9.18
CA GLY A 76 -7.94 5.26 -8.50
C GLY A 76 -8.46 3.92 -7.95
N GLU A 77 -7.57 2.98 -7.68
CA GLU A 77 -7.95 1.69 -7.13
C GLU A 77 -8.03 1.82 -5.62
N GLN A 78 -9.21 1.52 -5.04
CA GLN A 78 -9.42 1.47 -3.59
C GLN A 78 -8.63 0.30 -3.00
N VAL A 79 -7.31 0.47 -2.82
CA VAL A 79 -6.40 -0.63 -2.46
C VAL A 79 -6.78 -1.17 -1.09
N LEU A 80 -7.08 -0.28 -0.14
CA LEU A 80 -7.53 -0.70 1.19
C LEU A 80 -8.85 -1.46 1.15
N GLY A 81 -9.77 -1.10 0.25
CA GLY A 81 -11.02 -1.83 0.07
C GLY A 81 -10.82 -3.29 -0.34
N HIS A 82 -9.78 -3.59 -1.12
CA HIS A 82 -9.44 -4.97 -1.47
C HIS A 82 -8.76 -5.70 -0.30
N LEU A 83 -7.95 -4.99 0.48
CA LEU A 83 -7.26 -5.56 1.64
C LEU A 83 -8.22 -5.79 2.83
N ASP A 84 -9.33 -5.06 2.92
CA ASP A 84 -10.35 -5.21 3.97
C ASP A 84 -11.03 -6.58 3.99
N GLY A 85 -11.01 -7.32 2.88
CA GLY A 85 -11.50 -8.70 2.84
C GLY A 85 -10.63 -9.70 3.61
N PHE A 86 -9.43 -9.32 4.06
CA PHE A 86 -8.48 -10.21 4.70
C PHE A 86 -8.33 -9.96 6.20
N ASP A 87 -8.33 -11.02 7.02
CA ASP A 87 -8.12 -10.86 8.46
C ASP A 87 -6.71 -10.33 8.80
N GLU A 88 -5.69 -10.87 8.13
CA GLU A 88 -4.28 -10.48 8.29
C GLU A 88 -3.71 -9.94 6.97
N VAL A 89 -2.99 -8.83 7.04
CA VAL A 89 -2.35 -8.19 5.88
C VAL A 89 -0.90 -7.86 6.24
N SER A 90 0.05 -8.21 5.38
CA SER A 90 1.45 -7.81 5.51
C SER A 90 2.06 -7.57 4.13
N LEU A 91 2.44 -6.34 3.84
CA LEU A 91 3.13 -5.97 2.62
C LEU A 91 4.49 -5.40 3.02
N GLU A 92 5.54 -5.98 2.48
CA GLU A 92 6.91 -5.50 2.62
C GLU A 92 7.50 -5.31 1.23
N VAL A 93 7.89 -4.09 0.90
CA VAL A 93 8.46 -3.76 -0.41
C VAL A 93 9.75 -2.99 -0.21
N ASP A 94 10.86 -3.56 -0.68
CA ASP A 94 12.12 -2.84 -0.79
C ASP A 94 12.21 -2.14 -2.16
N ASP A 95 12.86 -0.98 -2.21
CA ASP A 95 13.10 -0.23 -3.46
C ASP A 95 11.81 0.03 -4.29
N LEU A 96 10.82 0.65 -3.65
CA LEU A 96 9.56 1.05 -4.27
C LEU A 96 9.71 2.42 -4.94
N SER A 97 9.39 2.52 -6.23
CA SER A 97 9.30 3.80 -6.93
C SER A 97 7.83 4.11 -7.21
N ALA A 98 7.32 5.19 -6.62
CA ALA A 98 5.94 5.65 -6.78
C ALA A 98 5.93 7.07 -7.35
N GLY A 99 6.00 7.18 -8.67
CA GLY A 99 6.15 8.45 -9.36
C GLY A 99 7.42 9.20 -8.90
N PRO A 100 7.30 10.37 -8.25
CA PRO A 100 8.45 11.17 -7.83
C PRO A 100 9.04 10.78 -6.45
N VAL A 101 8.44 9.81 -5.77
CA VAL A 101 8.90 9.30 -4.47
C VAL A 101 9.64 7.99 -4.69
N GLU A 102 10.84 7.90 -4.15
CA GLU A 102 11.61 6.66 -4.09
C GLU A 102 11.65 6.21 -2.63
N ALA A 103 10.95 5.12 -2.31
CA ALA A 103 10.97 4.51 -1.00
C ALA A 103 11.97 3.35 -1.00
N SER A 104 13.02 3.46 -0.20
CA SER A 104 13.95 2.35 0.03
C SER A 104 13.25 1.19 0.74
N ARG A 105 12.28 1.50 1.61
CA ARG A 105 11.45 0.51 2.30
C ARG A 105 10.03 1.03 2.48
N PHE A 106 9.07 0.17 2.18
CA PHE A 106 7.66 0.39 2.45
C PHE A 106 7.07 -0.84 3.14
N THR A 107 6.36 -0.62 4.23
CA THR A 107 5.65 -1.66 4.98
C THR A 107 4.22 -1.24 5.26
N LEU A 108 3.29 -2.18 5.11
CA LEU A 108 1.88 -2.06 5.47
C LEU A 108 1.45 -3.34 6.18
N ASP A 109 1.12 -3.23 7.45
CA ASP A 109 0.74 -4.38 8.27
C ASP A 109 -0.62 -4.16 8.95
N ARG A 110 -1.42 -5.21 9.00
CA ARG A 110 -2.60 -5.34 9.86
C ARG A 110 -2.64 -6.75 10.40
N SER A 111 -2.50 -6.89 11.72
CA SER A 111 -2.45 -8.21 12.36
C SER A 111 -3.82 -8.86 12.55
N ARG A 112 -4.91 -8.07 12.54
CA ARG A 112 -6.30 -8.55 12.66
C ARG A 112 -7.28 -7.58 11.99
N ALA A 113 -8.41 -8.08 11.49
CA ALA A 113 -9.45 -7.28 10.83
C ALA A 113 -9.96 -6.08 11.66
N SER A 114 -9.94 -6.18 13.01
CA SER A 114 -10.41 -5.12 13.91
C SER A 114 -9.35 -4.05 14.23
N GLU A 115 -8.11 -4.24 13.80
CA GLU A 115 -6.99 -3.35 14.10
C GLU A 115 -6.75 -2.38 12.94
N PRO A 116 -6.24 -1.16 13.23
CA PRO A 116 -5.82 -0.25 12.17
C PRO A 116 -4.63 -0.84 11.40
N TYR A 117 -4.50 -0.44 10.15
CA TYR A 117 -3.30 -0.65 9.37
C TYR A 117 -2.18 0.22 9.92
N ARG A 118 -0.98 -0.35 10.03
CA ARG A 118 0.24 0.39 10.32
C ARG A 118 1.06 0.49 9.06
N VAL A 119 1.38 1.71 8.65
CA VAL A 119 2.21 2.03 7.50
C VAL A 119 3.53 2.57 8.01
N SER A 120 4.63 2.08 7.49
CA SER A 120 5.95 2.70 7.66
C SER A 120 6.67 2.77 6.33
N MET A 121 7.22 3.93 6.01
CA MET A 121 7.91 4.20 4.76
C MET A 121 9.17 5.00 5.02
N GLU A 122 10.27 4.52 4.46
CA GLU A 122 11.56 5.20 4.44
C GLU A 122 11.95 5.45 2.99
N GLY A 123 12.27 6.69 2.65
CA GLY A 123 12.58 7.04 1.27
C GLY A 123 13.21 8.40 1.12
N SER A 124 13.20 8.87 -0.11
CA SER A 124 13.66 10.20 -0.49
C SER A 124 12.71 10.82 -1.51
N ILE A 125 12.68 12.14 -1.53
CA ILE A 125 11.95 12.92 -2.52
C ILE A 125 12.87 13.96 -3.14
N SER A 126 12.75 14.15 -4.45
CA SER A 126 13.51 15.19 -5.13
C SER A 126 13.02 16.59 -4.70
N PRO A 127 13.91 17.58 -4.51
CA PRO A 127 13.52 18.93 -4.11
C PRO A 127 12.53 19.59 -5.07
N ARG A 128 12.67 19.34 -6.38
CA ARG A 128 11.80 19.89 -7.41
C ARG A 128 10.37 19.39 -7.27
N GLU A 129 10.20 18.11 -6.92
CA GLU A 129 8.87 17.57 -6.73
C GLU A 129 8.28 17.93 -5.37
N ALA A 130 9.09 17.96 -4.31
CA ALA A 130 8.64 18.48 -3.02
C ALA A 130 8.05 19.89 -3.16
N ILE A 131 8.70 20.77 -3.94
CA ILE A 131 8.20 22.12 -4.23
C ILE A 131 6.92 22.09 -5.06
N LYS A 132 6.79 21.19 -6.06
CA LYS A 132 5.55 21.07 -6.84
C LYS A 132 4.39 20.56 -6.00
N LEU A 133 4.62 19.55 -5.16
CA LEU A 133 3.60 18.96 -4.29
C LEU A 133 3.08 20.02 -3.30
N ILE A 134 3.98 20.78 -2.70
CA ILE A 134 3.64 21.93 -1.85
C ILE A 134 2.95 23.03 -2.68
N GLY A 135 3.43 23.31 -3.89
CA GLY A 135 2.93 24.38 -4.75
C GLY A 135 1.55 24.11 -5.38
N SER A 136 1.18 22.86 -5.62
CA SER A 136 -0.12 22.48 -6.18
C SER A 136 -1.26 22.57 -5.17
N GLU A 137 -0.97 22.47 -3.86
CA GLU A 137 -1.96 22.58 -2.79
C GLU A 137 -1.90 23.93 -2.04
N ALA A 138 -0.75 24.60 -2.02
CA ALA A 138 -0.56 25.89 -1.34
C ALA A 138 -0.97 27.09 -2.21
N GLY A 139 -2.27 27.19 -2.50
CA GLY A 139 -2.92 28.47 -2.83
C GLY A 139 -3.11 29.40 -1.61
N GLY A 140 -2.41 29.18 -0.49
CA GLY A 140 -2.58 29.93 0.75
C GLY A 140 -1.42 29.81 1.76
N ALA A 141 -1.28 30.85 2.60
CA ALA A 141 -0.43 31.08 3.80
C ALA A 141 1.07 30.69 3.81
N LEU A 142 1.52 29.72 3.01
CA LEU A 142 2.88 29.17 3.03
C LEU A 142 3.80 29.76 1.94
N GLY A 143 3.28 30.65 1.09
CA GLY A 143 4.06 31.34 0.06
C GLY A 143 5.25 32.16 0.60
N GLY A 144 5.24 32.50 1.89
CA GLY A 144 6.37 33.18 2.56
C GLY A 144 7.56 32.25 2.88
N ILE A 145 7.31 30.96 3.14
CA ILE A 145 8.35 30.01 3.57
C ILE A 145 9.07 29.42 2.34
N ALA A 146 8.33 29.22 1.24
CA ALA A 146 8.90 28.84 -0.04
C ALA A 146 9.88 29.90 -0.58
N GLY A 147 9.68 31.18 -0.26
CA GLY A 147 10.62 32.26 -0.59
C GLY A 147 11.98 32.14 0.11
N ASP A 148 11.99 31.72 1.37
CA ASP A 148 13.21 31.53 2.17
C ASP A 148 13.97 30.25 1.82
N LEU A 149 13.29 29.20 1.34
CA LEU A 149 13.92 27.95 0.91
C LEU A 149 14.37 27.98 -0.57
N ALA A 150 13.73 28.79 -1.41
CA ALA A 150 14.13 29.01 -2.81
C ALA A 150 15.35 29.93 -2.94
N GLY A 151 15.67 30.72 -1.91
CA GLY A 151 16.83 31.60 -1.86
C GLY A 151 18.05 30.90 -1.29
N ASP A 152 18.87 30.28 -2.16
CA ASP A 152 20.33 30.02 -2.00
C ASP A 152 20.84 29.36 -0.68
N ALA A 153 19.95 28.89 0.20
CA ALA A 153 20.26 28.46 1.56
C ALA A 153 20.19 26.94 1.79
N LEU A 154 19.79 26.16 0.78
CA LEU A 154 19.91 24.70 0.84
C LEU A 154 21.37 24.31 0.54
N PRO A 155 22.12 23.75 1.50
CA PRO A 155 23.52 23.38 1.29
C PRO A 155 23.60 22.32 0.20
N GLY A 156 24.03 22.69 -1.02
CA GLY A 156 24.27 21.76 -2.13
C GLY A 156 23.41 21.90 -3.40
N GLY A 157 22.70 23.02 -3.59
CA GLY A 157 22.27 23.45 -4.93
C GLY A 157 21.14 22.65 -5.60
N GLY A 158 20.13 22.21 -4.83
CA GLY A 158 18.86 21.70 -5.37
C GLY A 158 18.87 20.30 -5.98
N ASN A 159 19.98 19.56 -5.86
CA ASN A 159 20.13 18.18 -6.33
C ASN A 159 20.23 17.15 -5.19
N ILE A 160 20.10 17.57 -3.93
CA ILE A 160 20.18 16.66 -2.78
C ILE A 160 18.77 16.16 -2.49
N GLU A 161 18.60 14.85 -2.56
CA GLU A 161 17.36 14.20 -2.17
C GLU A 161 17.13 14.37 -0.68
N LEU A 162 15.91 14.73 -0.31
CA LEU A 162 15.55 14.95 1.09
C LEU A 162 15.06 13.62 1.67
N PRO A 163 15.65 13.14 2.78
CA PRO A 163 15.18 11.92 3.40
C PRO A 163 13.78 12.13 3.98
N LEU A 164 12.92 11.16 3.74
CA LEU A 164 11.52 11.12 4.13
C LEU A 164 11.30 9.88 4.99
N THR A 165 10.70 10.08 6.16
CA THR A 165 10.21 8.99 7.00
C THR A 165 8.75 9.26 7.32
N LEU A 166 7.91 8.24 7.15
CA LEU A 166 6.49 8.28 7.41
C LEU A 166 6.12 7.08 8.26
N ASP A 167 5.48 7.32 9.39
CA ASP A 167 4.81 6.31 10.19
C ASP A 167 3.35 6.73 10.37
N ALA A 168 2.41 5.89 9.96
CA ALA A 168 0.99 6.19 10.01
C ALA A 168 0.16 5.00 10.51
N GLU A 169 -0.93 5.32 11.19
CA GLU A 169 -1.99 4.37 11.51
C GLU A 169 -3.24 4.78 10.73
N LEU A 170 -3.72 3.88 9.88
CA LEU A 170 -4.87 4.06 9.02
C LEU A 170 -6.00 3.13 9.46
N ALA A 171 -7.18 3.67 9.71
CA ALA A 171 -8.41 2.90 9.77
C ALA A 171 -9.02 2.83 8.37
N SER A 172 -9.62 1.71 8.00
CA SER A 172 -10.45 1.65 6.80
C SER A 172 -11.93 1.78 7.17
N ARG A 173 -12.63 2.74 6.56
CA ARG A 173 -14.08 2.89 6.68
C ARG A 173 -14.77 2.73 5.33
N GLY A 174 -15.15 1.49 5.05
CA GLY A 174 -15.81 1.12 3.80
C GLY A 174 -14.87 1.28 2.60
N GLY A 175 -13.66 0.74 2.72
CA GLY A 175 -12.62 0.78 1.69
C GLY A 175 -11.89 2.11 1.54
N ARG A 176 -12.26 3.12 2.33
CA ARG A 176 -11.61 4.43 2.34
C ARG A 176 -10.64 4.53 3.51
N ALA A 177 -9.41 4.94 3.21
CA ALA A 177 -8.42 5.25 4.23
C ALA A 177 -8.90 6.41 5.11
N GLU A 178 -8.79 6.27 6.41
CA GLU A 178 -8.96 7.34 7.38
C GLU A 178 -7.77 7.32 8.32
N VAL A 179 -7.19 8.49 8.57
CA VAL A 179 -5.99 8.57 9.38
C VAL A 179 -6.33 8.72 10.83
N VAL A 180 -5.87 7.73 11.60
CA VAL A 180 -5.99 7.72 13.06
C VAL A 180 -4.82 8.48 13.66
N ARG A 181 -3.62 8.26 13.13
CA ARG A 181 -2.39 8.88 13.59
C ARG A 181 -1.38 8.96 12.46
N THR A 182 -0.59 10.02 12.42
CA THR A 182 0.55 10.11 11.50
C THR A 182 1.67 10.91 12.13
N ASP A 183 2.87 10.38 11.98
CA ASP A 183 4.12 11.01 12.33
C ASP A 183 4.98 10.99 11.05
N ALA A 184 5.26 12.16 10.47
CA ALA A 184 6.09 12.26 9.27
C ALA A 184 7.22 13.26 9.49
N THR A 185 8.40 12.95 8.93
CA THR A 185 9.56 13.84 8.98
C THR A 185 10.19 13.98 7.61
N VAL A 186 10.63 15.19 7.30
CA VAL A 186 11.42 15.51 6.09
C VAL A 186 12.71 16.14 6.53
N ALA A 187 13.84 15.57 6.13
CA ALA A 187 15.17 15.99 6.60
C ALA A 187 15.29 16.02 8.15
N GLY A 188 14.57 15.12 8.83
CA GLY A 188 14.55 15.02 10.30
C GLY A 188 13.71 16.09 11.01
N LEU A 189 13.00 16.95 10.27
CA LEU A 189 12.11 17.96 10.83
C LEU A 189 10.66 17.43 10.87
N PRO A 190 9.93 17.61 12.00
CA PRO A 190 8.52 17.22 12.09
C PRO A 190 7.71 17.94 11.03
N ALA A 191 7.07 17.16 10.18
CA ALA A 191 6.25 17.66 9.09
C ALA A 191 4.77 17.70 9.51
N GLY A 192 4.43 18.01 10.78
CA GLY A 192 3.07 17.81 11.33
C GLY A 192 1.90 18.30 10.45
N PRO A 193 1.87 19.57 10.01
CA PRO A 193 0.82 20.07 9.10
C PRO A 193 0.91 19.50 7.67
N ILE A 194 2.12 19.10 7.23
CA ILE A 194 2.38 18.51 5.92
C ILE A 194 2.00 17.02 5.92
N ALA A 195 2.14 16.33 7.05
CA ALA A 195 1.76 14.95 7.27
C ALA A 195 0.25 14.81 7.08
N GLU A 196 -0.54 15.72 7.64
CA GLU A 196 -2.00 15.80 7.47
C GLU A 196 -2.41 16.05 6.00
N LEU A 197 -1.63 16.86 5.27
CA LEU A 197 -1.81 17.14 3.84
C LEU A 197 -1.44 15.95 2.95
N VAL A 198 -0.25 15.35 3.13
CA VAL A 198 0.21 14.15 2.41
C VAL A 198 -0.76 13.00 2.65
N VAL A 199 -1.20 12.83 3.89
CA VAL A 199 -2.27 11.92 4.26
C VAL A 199 -3.53 12.23 3.48
N SER A 200 -4.01 13.48 3.45
CA SER A 200 -5.26 13.81 2.76
C SER A 200 -5.18 13.57 1.25
N ALA A 201 -4.01 13.83 0.65
CA ALA A 201 -3.75 13.60 -0.76
C ALA A 201 -3.64 12.10 -1.09
N VAL A 202 -2.98 11.32 -0.23
CA VAL A 202 -2.83 9.87 -0.38
C VAL A 202 -4.17 9.17 -0.10
N VAL A 203 -4.91 9.59 0.94
CA VAL A 203 -6.26 9.10 1.26
C VAL A 203 -7.28 9.42 0.16
N ALA A 204 -7.13 10.57 -0.52
CA ALA A 204 -8.02 10.93 -1.62
C ALA A 204 -7.81 10.05 -2.87
N ASP A 205 -6.65 9.42 -3.00
CA ASP A 205 -6.23 8.63 -4.18
C ASP A 205 -6.12 7.12 -3.88
N LEU A 206 -6.32 6.70 -2.62
CA LEU A 206 -6.28 5.30 -2.13
C LEU A 206 -7.66 4.64 -1.98
#